data_AF-A0A241WKT2-F1
#
_entry.id   AF-A0A241WKT2-F1
#
_cell.length_a   1.000
_cell.length_b   1.000
_cell.length_c   1.000
_cell.angle_alpha   90.00
_cell.angle_beta   90.00
_cell.angle_gamma   90.00
#
_symmetry.space_group_name_H-M   'P 1'
#
loop_
_entity.id
_entity.type
_entity.pdbx_description
1 polymer ?
#
loop_
_entity_poly.entity_id
_entity_poly.type
_entity_poly.pdbx_seq_one_letter_code
_entity_poly.pdbx_strand_id
1 'polypeptide(L)'
;MKKLALITALSSTLLISGCDFFKHKKDETNAKEMSEWSCTNQDNINQIQQYLKDEYLKQVDKNLRDTNYYEADQVLLNQINSGLKFEIKNIRTVTTDPKTATQLECESQLVVHFPKGLQKRAENAYLEQPCEECESEGNTTLRDHLEAGEYKLTLDNDTLKGAFNYDITKTDKEGLSLNVQNQSAVIDGVALVTVNAVQYEAYVKANKKNQEQNEKSNVENAEQTALAQKSMDIRKKELDEDKAKQVDRLNQTWDRFTDEQKAQLQQDQSEWFEKRDVDCKVISQKSVGQLSDSEKETYQKQSNYWDDALSAQNQEMQYTNCFNQRTAERIIYLNNVFN
;
A
#
# COMPACT_ATOMS: atom_id res chain seq x y z
N MET A 1 46.36 11.10 -49.76
CA MET A 1 46.47 11.93 -48.53
C MET A 1 45.49 11.38 -47.52
N LYS A 2 45.90 10.44 -46.66
CA LYS A 2 46.37 10.63 -45.26
C LYS A 2 45.38 11.40 -44.36
N LYS A 3 44.74 10.63 -43.46
CA LYS A 3 44.43 10.85 -42.03
C LYS A 3 43.39 9.77 -41.67
N LEU A 4 43.75 8.53 -41.35
CA LEU A 4 44.37 8.03 -40.12
C LEU A 4 43.71 8.59 -38.84
N ALA A 5 42.75 7.83 -38.32
CA ALA A 5 42.48 7.70 -36.89
C ALA A 5 42.10 6.23 -36.66
N LEU A 6 43.07 5.45 -36.16
CA LEU A 6 42.85 4.11 -35.63
C LEU A 6 41.97 4.22 -34.39
N ILE A 7 40.83 3.52 -34.38
CA ILE A 7 40.14 3.16 -33.13
C ILE A 7 40.58 1.73 -32.82
N THR A 8 41.56 1.63 -31.92
CA THR A 8 41.98 0.39 -31.29
C THR A 8 40.84 -0.17 -30.46
N ALA A 9 40.22 -1.26 -30.91
CA ALA A 9 39.32 -2.06 -30.10
C ALA A 9 40.14 -2.81 -29.04
N LEU A 10 40.18 -2.25 -27.84
CA LEU A 10 40.68 -2.92 -26.65
C LEU A 10 39.56 -3.76 -26.05
N SER A 11 39.81 -5.06 -26.08
CA SER A 11 39.05 -6.13 -25.47
C SER A 11 38.68 -5.81 -24.02
N SER A 12 37.38 -5.88 -23.71
CA SER A 12 36.91 -6.18 -22.36
C SER A 12 36.02 -7.40 -22.48
N THR A 13 36.65 -8.57 -22.31
CA THR A 13 35.95 -9.81 -21.98
C THR A 13 35.08 -9.54 -20.76
N LEU A 14 33.78 -9.37 -21.00
CA LEU A 14 32.76 -9.55 -19.97
C LEU A 14 32.83 -11.01 -19.55
N LEU A 15 33.62 -11.27 -18.50
CA LEU A 15 33.40 -12.43 -17.66
C LEU A 15 32.02 -12.26 -17.06
N ILE A 16 31.02 -12.83 -17.73
CA ILE A 16 29.78 -13.25 -17.11
C ILE A 16 30.22 -14.33 -16.12
N SER A 17 30.64 -13.93 -14.92
CA SER A 17 30.54 -14.76 -13.74
C SER A 17 29.05 -14.91 -13.47
N GLY A 18 28.42 -15.80 -14.25
CA GLY A 18 27.10 -16.30 -13.93
C GLY A 18 27.17 -16.79 -12.50
N CYS A 19 26.40 -16.15 -11.63
CA CYS A 19 26.00 -16.69 -10.34
C CYS A 19 25.09 -17.89 -10.64
N ASP A 20 25.70 -18.96 -11.16
CA ASP A 20 25.16 -20.30 -11.18
C ASP A 20 25.56 -20.95 -9.86
N PHE A 21 24.94 -20.47 -8.78
CA PHE A 21 24.98 -21.13 -7.49
C PHE A 21 23.57 -21.04 -6.92
N PHE A 22 23.09 -22.15 -6.38
CA PHE A 22 21.71 -22.39 -5.91
C PHE A 22 20.75 -22.96 -6.95
N LYS A 23 21.14 -24.13 -7.48
CA LYS A 23 20.17 -25.23 -7.59
C LYS A 23 19.50 -25.40 -6.22
N HIS A 24 18.17 -25.53 -6.19
CA HIS A 24 17.42 -26.00 -5.03
C HIS A 24 18.02 -27.33 -4.54
N LYS A 25 18.89 -27.25 -3.54
CA LYS A 25 19.25 -28.41 -2.74
C LYS A 25 18.08 -28.66 -1.79
N LYS A 26 17.59 -29.89 -1.77
CA LYS A 26 16.84 -30.45 -0.64
C LYS A 26 17.57 -30.07 0.65
N ASP A 27 16.82 -29.72 1.69
CA ASP A 27 17.30 -29.42 3.03
C ASP A 27 18.56 -30.23 3.37
N GLU A 28 19.73 -29.60 3.22
CA GLU A 28 20.96 -30.12 3.76
C GLU A 28 20.90 -29.82 5.25
N THR A 29 20.48 -30.82 6.03
CA THR A 29 20.79 -30.87 7.47
C THR A 29 22.27 -30.59 7.63
N ASN A 30 22.62 -29.38 8.05
CA ASN A 30 23.97 -28.97 8.42
C ASN A 30 24.36 -29.74 9.68
N ALA A 31 24.75 -31.01 9.52
CA ALA A 31 25.24 -31.83 10.60
C ALA A 31 26.56 -31.22 11.10
N LYS A 32 26.50 -30.38 12.13
CA LYS A 32 27.68 -29.95 12.88
C LYS A 32 28.10 -31.11 13.79
N GLU A 33 29.39 -31.45 13.74
CA GLU A 33 29.97 -32.51 14.57
C GLU A 33 29.96 -32.10 16.05
N MET A 34 29.12 -32.76 16.85
CA MET A 34 29.02 -32.51 18.30
C MET A 34 30.13 -33.27 19.04
N SER A 35 30.62 -32.66 20.13
CA SER A 35 31.78 -33.14 20.88
C SER A 35 31.46 -34.28 21.85
N GLU A 36 30.26 -34.29 22.43
CA GLU A 36 29.85 -35.28 23.44
C GLU A 36 28.37 -35.66 23.33
N TRP A 37 28.03 -36.87 23.79
CA TRP A 37 26.65 -37.36 23.88
C TRP A 37 25.91 -36.78 25.09
N SER A 38 25.66 -35.48 25.07
CA SER A 38 25.04 -34.75 26.19
C SER A 38 24.34 -33.48 25.73
N CYS A 39 23.10 -33.27 26.21
CA CYS A 39 22.37 -32.02 26.00
C CYS A 39 23.04 -30.83 26.72
N THR A 40 23.74 -31.06 27.84
CA THR A 40 24.26 -29.99 28.71
C THR A 40 25.77 -29.77 28.58
N ASN A 41 26.45 -30.48 27.68
CA ASN A 41 27.88 -30.28 27.46
C ASN A 41 28.14 -28.86 26.92
N GLN A 42 29.13 -28.15 27.48
CA GLN A 42 29.34 -26.74 27.17
C GLN A 42 29.83 -26.51 25.73
N ASP A 43 30.68 -27.39 25.19
CA ASP A 43 31.18 -27.26 23.83
C ASP A 43 30.04 -27.45 22.81
N ASN A 44 29.16 -28.41 23.06
CA ASN A 44 27.91 -28.59 22.33
C ASN A 44 27.03 -27.33 22.37
N ILE A 45 26.84 -26.73 23.55
CA ILE A 45 26.08 -25.48 23.70
C ILE A 45 26.72 -24.33 22.92
N ASN A 46 28.04 -24.18 22.98
CA ASN A 46 28.77 -23.15 22.23
C ASN A 46 28.58 -23.33 20.72
N GLN A 47 28.61 -24.57 20.21
CA GLN A 47 28.36 -24.86 18.80
C GLN A 47 26.93 -24.50 18.38
N ILE A 48 25.93 -24.80 19.21
CA ILE A 48 24.53 -24.45 18.97
C ILE A 48 24.34 -22.93 18.96
N GLN A 49 24.92 -22.21 19.92
CA GLN A 49 24.87 -20.74 19.95
C GLN A 49 25.48 -20.11 18.69
N GLN A 50 26.59 -20.66 18.21
CA GLN A 50 27.20 -20.20 16.95
C GLN A 50 26.29 -20.51 15.75
N TYR A 51 25.70 -21.71 15.69
CA TYR A 51 24.73 -22.05 14.65
C TYR A 51 23.53 -21.09 14.64
N LEU A 52 22.94 -20.80 15.81
CA LEU A 52 21.84 -19.84 15.94
C LEU A 52 22.23 -18.45 15.45
N LYS A 53 23.46 -18.01 15.74
CA LYS A 53 23.98 -16.75 15.21
C LYS A 53 24.09 -16.77 13.68
N ASP A 54 24.58 -17.87 13.10
CA ASP A 54 24.70 -18.03 11.65
C ASP A 54 23.31 -17.99 10.97
N GLU A 55 22.31 -18.68 11.53
CA GLU A 55 20.93 -18.69 11.02
C GLU A 55 20.26 -17.32 11.14
N TYR A 56 20.45 -16.63 12.27
CA TYR A 56 20.02 -15.24 12.44
C TYR A 56 20.58 -14.32 11.34
N LEU A 57 21.89 -14.41 11.04
CA LEU A 57 22.52 -13.57 10.02
C LEU A 57 21.92 -13.85 8.63
N LYS A 58 21.66 -15.11 8.30
CA LYS A 58 20.99 -15.50 7.05
C LYS A 58 19.56 -14.94 6.98
N GLN A 59 18.82 -15.02 8.08
CA GLN A 59 17.44 -14.54 8.13
C GLN A 59 17.37 -13.00 8.00
N VAL A 60 18.28 -12.27 8.65
CA VAL A 60 18.38 -10.81 8.47
C VAL A 60 18.73 -10.45 7.02
N ASP A 61 19.72 -11.11 6.43
CA ASP A 61 20.12 -10.86 5.04
C ASP A 61 18.98 -11.18 4.06
N LYS A 62 18.18 -12.22 4.33
CA LYS A 62 16.95 -12.50 3.58
C LYS A 62 15.93 -11.37 3.74
N ASN A 63 15.57 -11.01 4.97
CA ASN A 63 14.54 -10.00 5.24
C ASN A 63 14.92 -8.61 4.68
N LEU A 64 16.19 -8.23 4.73
CA LEU A 64 16.68 -6.97 4.15
C LEU A 64 16.63 -6.97 2.62
N ARG A 65 16.81 -8.12 1.97
CA ARG A 65 16.60 -8.26 0.52
C ARG A 65 15.13 -8.18 0.15
N ASP A 66 14.26 -8.78 0.96
CA ASP A 66 12.81 -8.73 0.75
C ASP A 66 12.25 -7.32 0.97
N THR A 67 12.94 -6.50 1.79
CA THR A 67 12.59 -5.10 2.08
C THR A 67 13.56 -4.09 1.44
N ASN A 68 14.15 -4.43 0.28
CA ASN A 68 15.21 -3.65 -0.38
C ASN A 68 14.82 -2.22 -0.82
N TYR A 69 13.54 -1.88 -0.74
CA TYR A 69 13.02 -0.54 -1.00
C TYR A 69 13.26 0.43 0.17
N TYR A 70 13.63 -0.08 1.36
CA TYR A 70 14.08 0.74 2.49
C TYR A 70 15.58 0.55 2.74
N GLU A 71 16.29 1.67 2.79
CA GLU A 71 17.71 1.69 3.11
C GLU A 71 17.95 1.27 4.57
N ALA A 72 18.83 0.29 4.77
CA ALA A 72 19.22 -0.18 6.09
C ALA A 72 20.55 0.44 6.52
N ASP A 73 20.63 0.96 7.75
CA ASP A 73 21.86 1.45 8.35
C ASP A 73 22.85 0.29 8.58
N GLN A 74 23.83 0.18 7.68
CA GLN A 74 24.84 -0.87 7.71
C GLN A 74 25.81 -0.76 8.89
N VAL A 75 26.05 0.46 9.40
CA VAL A 75 26.91 0.66 10.57
C VAL A 75 26.21 0.12 11.80
N LEU A 76 24.94 0.48 11.98
CA LEU A 76 24.11 -0.03 13.07
C LEU A 76 23.91 -1.56 12.95
N LEU A 77 23.65 -2.08 11.75
CA LEU A 77 23.52 -3.53 11.53
C LEU A 77 24.75 -4.29 12.02
N ASN A 78 25.95 -3.82 11.67
CA ASN A 78 27.21 -4.42 12.12
C ASN A 78 27.39 -4.35 13.65
N GLN A 79 26.98 -3.23 14.27
CA GLN A 79 27.00 -3.09 15.73
C GLN A 79 26.04 -4.06 16.41
N ILE A 80 24.82 -4.23 15.88
CA ILE A 80 23.84 -5.18 16.38
C ILE A 80 24.37 -6.61 16.26
N ASN A 81 24.84 -7.01 15.08
CA ASN A 81 25.37 -8.35 14.80
C ASN A 81 26.56 -8.72 15.71
N SER A 82 27.35 -7.72 16.11
CA SER A 82 28.48 -7.90 17.03
C SER A 82 28.07 -7.91 18.50
N GLY A 83 27.01 -7.18 18.86
CA GLY A 83 26.54 -7.02 20.25
C GLY A 83 25.50 -8.04 20.71
N LEU A 84 24.84 -8.75 19.77
CA LEU A 84 23.88 -9.81 20.07
C LEU A 84 24.52 -10.99 20.79
N LYS A 85 23.85 -11.50 21.83
CA LYS A 85 24.26 -12.70 22.57
C LYS A 85 23.12 -13.70 22.64
N PHE A 86 23.38 -14.91 22.14
CA PHE A 86 22.46 -16.05 22.24
C PHE A 86 22.83 -16.86 23.48
N GLU A 87 21.86 -17.16 24.34
CA GLU A 87 22.05 -17.92 25.57
C GLU A 87 21.01 -19.04 25.67
N ILE A 88 21.46 -20.26 25.90
CA ILE A 88 20.60 -21.43 26.09
C ILE A 88 20.49 -21.71 27.58
N LYS A 89 19.25 -21.71 28.10
CA LYS A 89 18.94 -21.90 29.53
C LYS A 89 18.00 -23.08 29.74
N ASN A 90 17.95 -23.56 30.98
CA ASN A 90 16.98 -24.58 31.43
C ASN A 90 17.01 -25.86 30.59
N ILE A 91 18.21 -26.31 30.21
CA ILE A 91 18.40 -27.48 29.35
C ILE A 91 17.99 -28.76 30.08
N ARG A 92 17.15 -29.57 29.43
CA ARG A 92 16.69 -30.87 29.91
C ARG A 92 16.75 -31.91 28.80
N THR A 93 17.20 -33.12 29.12
CA THR A 93 17.07 -34.29 28.24
C THR A 93 15.70 -34.94 28.45
N VAL A 94 14.95 -35.16 27.38
CA VAL A 94 13.60 -35.74 27.40
C VAL A 94 13.58 -37.20 26.96
N THR A 95 14.60 -37.62 26.21
CA THR A 95 14.77 -39.01 25.76
C THR A 95 14.71 -40.01 26.91
N THR A 96 13.90 -41.05 26.73
CA THR A 96 13.85 -42.20 27.62
C THR A 96 15.06 -43.10 27.38
N ASP A 97 15.77 -43.51 28.43
CA ASP A 97 17.03 -44.25 28.40
C ASP A 97 18.13 -43.68 27.49
N PRO A 98 18.69 -42.48 27.82
CA PRO A 98 19.71 -41.79 27.02
C PRO A 98 20.97 -42.61 26.68
N LYS A 99 21.29 -43.64 27.48
CA LYS A 99 22.50 -44.45 27.31
C LYS A 99 22.42 -45.36 26.08
N THR A 100 21.22 -45.85 25.75
CA THR A 100 20.98 -46.78 24.64
C THR A 100 20.39 -46.10 23.43
N ALA A 101 19.91 -44.87 23.57
CA ALA A 101 19.31 -44.11 22.50
C ALA A 101 20.30 -43.76 21.38
N THR A 102 19.76 -43.63 20.16
CA THR A 102 20.47 -43.12 18.97
C THR A 102 20.21 -41.63 18.73
N GLN A 103 19.25 -41.04 19.45
CA GLN A 103 18.91 -39.61 19.45
C GLN A 103 18.69 -39.14 20.88
N LEU A 104 19.25 -37.98 21.25
CA LEU A 104 18.89 -37.22 22.44
C LEU A 104 17.99 -36.07 22.03
N GLU A 105 16.80 -36.00 22.61
CA GLU A 105 15.87 -34.89 22.53
C GLU A 105 16.14 -33.95 23.70
N CYS A 106 16.45 -32.71 23.38
CA CYS A 106 16.81 -31.68 24.35
C CYS A 106 15.76 -30.55 24.30
N GLU A 107 15.13 -30.29 25.44
CA GLU A 107 14.27 -29.12 25.65
C GLU A 107 15.06 -28.02 26.36
N SER A 108 14.87 -26.78 25.94
CA SER A 108 15.53 -25.63 26.56
C SER A 108 14.78 -24.33 26.28
N GLN A 109 15.30 -23.23 26.83
CA GLN A 109 14.86 -21.88 26.53
C GLN A 109 16.00 -21.12 25.85
N LEU A 110 15.70 -20.50 24.70
CA LEU A 110 16.62 -19.55 24.07
C LEU A 110 16.31 -18.15 24.57
N VAL A 111 17.35 -17.48 25.07
CA VAL A 111 17.32 -16.08 25.48
C VAL A 111 18.32 -15.32 24.63
N VAL A 112 17.83 -14.34 23.87
CA VAL A 112 18.68 -13.46 23.07
C VAL A 112 18.74 -12.11 23.75
N HIS A 113 19.95 -11.66 24.05
CA HIS A 113 20.21 -10.36 24.65
C HIS A 113 20.55 -9.36 23.56
N PHE A 114 19.75 -8.31 23.48
CA PHE A 114 19.95 -7.21 22.57
C PHE A 114 20.96 -6.20 23.13
N PRO A 115 21.70 -5.49 22.26
CA PRO A 115 22.34 -4.24 22.64
C PRO A 115 21.32 -3.28 23.27
N LYS A 116 21.75 -2.54 24.29
CA LYS A 116 20.86 -1.62 25.03
C LYS A 116 20.16 -0.64 24.09
N GLY A 117 18.84 -0.53 24.25
CA GLY A 117 18.00 0.40 23.50
C GLY A 117 17.63 -0.06 22.09
N LEU A 118 18.12 -1.22 21.63
CA LEU A 118 17.74 -1.78 20.34
C LEU A 118 16.24 -2.12 20.31
N GLN A 119 15.72 -2.71 21.39
CA GLN A 119 14.29 -3.05 21.48
C GLN A 119 13.44 -1.80 21.23
N LYS A 120 13.70 -0.73 21.97
CA LYS A 120 12.94 0.52 21.86
C LYS A 120 13.05 1.13 20.46
N ARG A 121 14.23 1.09 19.84
CA ARG A 121 14.41 1.57 18.47
C ARG A 121 13.58 0.75 17.48
N ALA A 122 13.57 -0.57 17.61
CA ALA A 122 12.76 -1.44 16.76
C ALA A 122 11.26 -1.22 16.97
N GLU A 123 10.81 -1.01 18.22
CA GLU A 123 9.42 -0.67 18.54
C GLU A 123 9.00 0.64 17.86
N ASN A 124 9.82 1.69 17.96
CA ASN A 124 9.56 2.94 17.26
C ASN A 124 9.51 2.76 15.74
N ALA A 125 10.40 1.94 15.19
CA ALA A 125 10.42 1.68 13.76
C ALA A 125 9.22 0.91 13.27
N TYR A 126 8.76 -0.07 14.03
CA TYR A 126 7.54 -0.80 13.71
C TYR A 126 6.32 0.13 13.63
N LEU A 127 6.25 1.14 14.51
CA LEU A 127 5.19 2.17 14.47
C LEU A 127 5.34 3.14 13.29
N GLU A 128 6.57 3.43 12.87
CA GLU A 128 6.85 4.29 11.72
C GLU A 128 6.82 3.55 10.39
N GLN A 129 6.70 2.22 10.37
CA GLN A 129 6.71 1.45 9.13
C GLN A 129 5.56 1.93 8.22
N PRO A 130 5.84 2.44 7.01
CA PRO A 130 4.80 2.95 6.13
C PRO A 130 3.85 1.81 5.75
N CYS A 131 2.54 2.03 5.93
CA CYS A 131 1.52 1.08 5.53
C CYS A 131 0.33 1.82 4.91
N GLU A 132 0.05 1.50 3.63
CA GLU A 132 -1.02 2.15 2.85
C GLU A 132 -2.40 1.56 3.16
N GLU A 133 -2.50 0.31 3.65
CA GLU A 133 -3.76 -0.39 3.91
C GLU A 133 -4.02 -0.70 5.40
N CYS A 134 -3.16 -0.23 6.32
CA CYS A 134 -3.31 -0.45 7.77
C CYS A 134 -4.34 0.52 8.39
N GLU A 135 -5.40 0.83 7.66
CA GLU A 135 -6.52 1.58 8.22
C GLU A 135 -7.17 0.72 9.32
N SER A 136 -6.89 1.06 10.58
CA SER A 136 -7.65 0.67 11.77
C SER A 136 -7.50 -0.75 12.36
N GLU A 137 -6.52 -1.56 11.97
CA GLU A 137 -6.12 -2.70 12.81
C GLU A 137 -5.23 -2.20 13.96
N GLY A 138 -5.87 -1.90 15.08
CA GLY A 138 -5.37 -0.98 16.09
C GLY A 138 -3.94 -1.20 16.55
N ASN A 139 -3.09 -0.17 16.38
CA ASN A 139 -1.81 0.10 17.07
C ASN A 139 -1.17 -1.11 17.76
N THR A 140 -0.94 -2.21 17.03
CA THR A 140 -0.23 -3.35 17.60
C THR A 140 1.24 -2.98 17.70
N THR A 141 1.81 -3.05 18.89
CA THR A 141 3.24 -2.81 19.06
C THR A 141 4.03 -3.99 18.51
N LEU A 142 5.32 -3.79 18.22
CA LEU A 142 6.24 -4.89 17.88
C LEU A 142 6.21 -6.00 18.95
N ARG A 143 6.05 -5.60 20.22
CA ARG A 143 5.87 -6.53 21.33
C ARG A 143 4.59 -7.35 21.16
N ASP A 144 3.45 -6.72 20.92
CA ASP A 144 2.18 -7.44 20.73
C ASP A 144 2.28 -8.43 19.57
N HIS A 145 2.93 -8.03 18.47
CA HIS A 145 3.16 -8.89 17.32
C HIS A 145 4.01 -10.14 17.67
N LEU A 146 5.09 -9.97 18.43
CA LEU A 146 5.98 -11.07 18.84
C LEU A 146 5.40 -11.96 19.94
N GLU A 147 4.55 -11.40 20.82
CA GLU A 147 3.88 -12.12 21.90
C GLU A 147 2.61 -12.84 21.43
N ALA A 148 2.01 -12.42 20.30
CA ALA A 148 0.80 -13.01 19.73
C ALA A 148 1.04 -14.25 18.83
N GLY A 149 -0.06 -14.96 18.52
CA GLY A 149 -0.15 -15.93 17.43
C GLY A 149 0.84 -17.09 17.46
N GLU A 150 1.66 -17.17 16.41
CA GLU A 150 2.54 -18.30 16.06
C GLU A 150 3.93 -18.22 16.72
N TYR A 151 4.39 -17.01 17.10
CA TYR A 151 5.72 -16.80 17.66
C TYR A 151 5.79 -17.18 19.15
N LYS A 152 4.78 -16.80 19.95
CA LYS A 152 4.68 -17.06 21.41
C LYS A 152 5.97 -16.71 22.16
N LEU A 153 6.58 -15.59 21.79
CA LEU A 153 7.82 -15.13 22.40
C LEU A 153 7.52 -14.20 23.58
N THR A 154 8.55 -13.81 24.30
CA THR A 154 8.47 -12.77 25.33
C THR A 154 9.55 -11.74 25.08
N LEU A 155 9.14 -10.51 24.77
CA LEU A 155 10.03 -9.38 24.54
C LEU A 155 10.00 -8.47 25.77
N ASP A 156 11.11 -8.41 26.51
CA ASP A 156 11.20 -7.59 27.71
C ASP A 156 12.66 -7.24 28.05
N ASN A 157 12.90 -6.02 28.54
CA ASN A 157 14.18 -5.56 29.05
C ASN A 157 15.38 -5.83 28.11
N ASP A 158 15.27 -5.48 26.82
CA ASP A 158 16.28 -5.75 25.80
C ASP A 158 16.61 -7.26 25.67
N THR A 159 15.63 -8.13 25.94
CA THR A 159 15.75 -9.58 25.71
C THR A 159 14.55 -10.15 24.98
N LEU A 160 14.79 -11.12 24.10
CA LEU A 160 13.75 -11.93 23.47
C LEU A 160 13.92 -13.38 23.90
N LYS A 161 12.83 -13.97 24.40
CA LYS A 161 12.83 -15.31 24.98
C LYS A 161 11.80 -16.19 24.28
N GLY A 162 12.14 -17.45 24.08
CA GLY A 162 11.23 -18.47 23.55
C GLY A 162 11.69 -19.88 23.85
N ALA A 163 10.79 -20.84 23.66
CA ALA A 163 11.14 -22.25 23.74
C ALA A 163 12.14 -22.61 22.62
N PHE A 164 13.08 -23.48 22.93
CA PHE A 164 14.09 -23.92 21.98
C PHE A 164 14.41 -25.39 22.18
N ASN A 165 14.10 -26.20 21.17
CA ASN A 165 14.29 -27.64 21.19
C ASN A 165 15.30 -28.04 20.12
N TYR A 166 16.18 -28.97 20.45
CA TYR A 166 17.19 -29.49 19.55
C TYR A 166 17.46 -30.95 19.86
N ASP A 167 17.91 -31.67 18.84
CA ASP A 167 18.26 -33.08 18.94
C ASP A 167 19.75 -33.29 18.68
N ILE A 168 20.34 -34.25 19.38
CA ILE A 168 21.70 -34.75 19.12
C ILE A 168 21.58 -36.19 18.66
N THR A 169 22.04 -36.50 17.45
CA THR A 169 21.89 -37.83 16.83
C THR A 169 23.25 -38.48 16.61
N LYS A 170 23.35 -39.79 16.85
CA LYS A 170 24.55 -40.57 16.48
C LYS A 170 24.58 -40.76 14.98
N THR A 171 25.73 -40.48 14.36
CA THR A 171 25.95 -40.68 12.93
C THR A 171 26.59 -42.05 12.67
N ASP A 172 26.48 -42.53 11.42
CA ASP A 172 27.03 -43.82 10.99
C ASP A 172 28.57 -43.93 11.08
N LYS A 173 29.28 -42.82 11.32
CA LYS A 173 30.75 -42.75 11.38
C LYS A 173 31.29 -42.45 12.79
N GLU A 174 30.58 -42.87 13.84
CA GLU A 174 30.90 -42.58 15.25
C GLU A 174 30.87 -41.09 15.65
N GLY A 175 30.56 -40.17 14.72
CA GLY A 175 30.34 -38.74 15.00
C GLY A 175 28.93 -38.46 15.53
N LEU A 176 28.72 -37.27 16.05
CA LEU A 176 27.42 -36.79 16.53
C LEU A 176 26.95 -35.63 15.67
N SER A 177 25.65 -35.54 15.36
CA SER A 177 25.08 -34.42 14.61
C SER A 177 24.06 -33.65 15.43
N LEU A 178 24.03 -32.33 15.24
CA LEU A 178 22.97 -31.46 15.73
C LEU A 178 21.82 -31.40 14.72
N ASN A 179 20.59 -31.60 15.19
CA ASN A 179 19.38 -31.27 14.46
C ASN A 179 18.60 -30.21 15.25
N VAL A 180 18.57 -28.98 14.73
CA VAL A 180 17.71 -27.93 15.29
C VAL A 180 16.43 -27.93 14.47
N GLN A 181 15.27 -28.02 15.12
CA GLN A 181 14.01 -27.94 14.40
C GLN A 181 13.95 -26.57 13.69
N ASN A 182 13.82 -26.63 12.35
CA ASN A 182 14.23 -25.62 11.37
C ASN A 182 13.43 -24.29 11.40
N GLN A 183 12.67 -24.01 12.46
CA GLN A 183 11.79 -22.85 12.62
C GLN A 183 11.83 -22.34 14.06
N SER A 184 12.96 -21.78 14.45
CA SER A 184 13.02 -21.08 15.73
C SER A 184 12.32 -19.73 15.58
N ALA A 185 11.08 -19.65 16.07
CA ALA A 185 10.33 -18.40 16.21
C ALA A 185 11.21 -17.27 16.79
N VAL A 186 12.13 -17.61 17.69
CA VAL A 186 13.10 -16.67 18.27
C VAL A 186 14.02 -16.07 17.20
N ILE A 187 14.54 -16.86 16.25
CA ILE A 187 15.41 -16.35 15.18
C ILE A 187 14.67 -15.37 14.29
N ASP A 188 13.45 -15.72 13.89
CA ASP A 188 12.59 -14.84 13.11
C ASP A 188 12.27 -13.54 13.87
N GLY A 189 11.95 -13.64 15.15
CA GLY A 189 11.67 -12.48 16.00
C GLY A 189 12.89 -11.58 16.22
N VAL A 190 14.08 -12.15 16.43
CA VAL A 190 15.34 -11.38 16.51
C VAL A 190 15.62 -10.69 15.19
N ALA A 191 15.45 -11.39 14.07
CA ALA A 191 15.65 -10.80 12.74
C ALA A 191 14.66 -9.65 12.48
N LEU A 192 13.39 -9.80 12.88
CA LEU A 192 12.38 -8.75 12.78
C LEU A 192 12.77 -7.50 13.59
N VAL A 193 13.22 -7.67 14.83
CA VAL A 193 13.71 -6.57 15.69
C VAL A 193 14.89 -5.86 15.01
N THR A 194 15.87 -6.61 14.52
CA THR A 194 17.04 -6.03 13.84
C THR A 194 16.64 -5.25 12.59
N VAL A 195 15.84 -5.83 11.70
CA VAL A 195 15.44 -5.22 10.42
C VAL A 195 14.70 -3.91 10.65
N ASN A 196 13.71 -3.92 11.55
CA ASN A 196 12.99 -2.70 11.93
C ASN A 196 13.95 -1.62 12.44
N ALA A 197 14.85 -1.97 13.37
CA ALA A 197 15.78 -1.01 13.95
C ALA A 197 16.73 -0.37 12.93
N VAL A 198 17.22 -1.14 11.95
CA VAL A 198 18.16 -0.62 10.94
C VAL A 198 17.47 0.17 9.82
N GLN A 199 16.18 -0.08 9.58
CA GLN A 199 15.39 0.65 8.57
C GLN A 199 14.61 1.85 9.14
N TYR A 200 14.66 2.09 10.46
CA TYR A 200 13.92 3.16 11.12
C TYR A 200 13.99 4.53 10.42
N GLU A 201 15.19 4.99 10.07
CA GLU A 201 15.35 6.32 9.42
C GLU A 201 14.75 6.35 8.02
N ALA A 202 14.78 5.22 7.30
CA ALA A 202 14.15 5.10 5.99
C ALA A 202 12.62 5.17 6.10
N TYR A 203 12.05 4.56 7.13
CA TYR A 203 10.61 4.64 7.44
C TYR A 203 10.18 6.08 7.76
N VAL A 204 10.89 6.75 8.68
CA VAL A 204 10.64 8.16 9.04
C VAL A 204 10.70 9.07 7.81
N LYS A 205 11.71 8.87 6.95
CA LYS A 205 11.87 9.64 5.71
C LYS A 205 10.74 9.37 4.72
N ALA A 206 10.30 8.13 4.59
CA ALA A 206 9.19 7.75 3.72
C ALA A 206 7.87 8.38 4.20
N ASN A 207 7.56 8.30 5.50
CA ASN A 207 6.37 8.92 6.07
C ASN A 207 6.35 10.43 5.86
N LYS A 208 7.48 11.11 6.11
CA LYS A 208 7.59 12.55 5.86
C LYS A 208 7.33 12.89 4.39
N LYS A 209 7.92 12.14 3.46
CA LYS A 209 7.70 12.35 2.03
C LYS A 209 6.24 12.13 1.64
N ASN A 210 5.59 11.10 2.19
CA ASN A 210 4.18 10.83 1.95
C ASN A 210 3.29 11.97 2.48
N GLN A 211 3.58 12.50 3.67
CA GLN A 211 2.89 13.67 4.21
C GLN A 211 3.04 14.90 3.30
N GLU A 212 4.26 15.22 2.88
CA GLU A 212 4.52 16.35 1.96
C GLU A 212 3.81 16.18 0.60
N GLN A 213 3.76 14.94 0.08
CA GLN A 213 3.03 14.62 -1.16
C GLN A 213 1.51 14.73 -0.99
N ASN A 214 0.96 14.26 0.12
CA ASN A 214 -0.45 14.37 0.43
C ASN A 214 -0.87 15.83 0.59
N GLU A 215 -0.08 16.64 1.30
CA GLU A 215 -0.31 18.09 1.42
C GLU A 215 -0.31 18.78 0.04
N LYS A 216 0.67 18.46 -0.80
CA LYS A 216 0.74 18.99 -2.16
C LYS A 216 -0.47 18.57 -3.00
N SER A 217 -0.83 17.29 -2.96
CA SER A 217 -1.99 16.77 -3.68
C SER A 217 -3.30 17.42 -3.22
N ASN A 218 -3.45 17.68 -1.92
CA ASN A 218 -4.61 18.38 -1.36
C ASN A 218 -4.70 19.82 -1.87
N VAL A 219 -3.58 20.54 -1.95
CA VAL A 219 -3.56 21.91 -2.52
C VAL A 219 -3.93 21.88 -4.00
N GLU A 220 -3.31 21.00 -4.80
CA GLU A 220 -3.61 20.87 -6.22
C GLU A 220 -5.09 20.49 -6.46
N ASN A 221 -5.63 19.56 -5.67
CA ASN A 221 -7.04 19.17 -5.74
C ASN A 221 -7.99 20.32 -5.39
N ALA A 222 -7.67 21.11 -4.37
CA ALA A 222 -8.45 22.29 -4.00
C ALA A 222 -8.44 23.37 -5.10
N GLU A 223 -7.29 23.61 -5.75
CA GLU A 223 -7.19 24.52 -6.88
C GLU A 223 -8.03 24.04 -8.08
N GLN A 224 -8.01 22.75 -8.41
CA GLN A 224 -8.82 22.19 -9.48
C GLN A 224 -10.32 22.28 -9.18
N THR A 225 -10.71 22.00 -7.93
CA THR A 225 -12.11 22.14 -7.46
C THR A 225 -12.58 23.59 -7.60
N ALA A 226 -11.77 24.57 -7.19
CA ALA A 226 -12.09 25.99 -7.31
C ALA A 226 -12.23 26.44 -8.78
N LEU A 227 -11.37 25.94 -9.68
CA LEU A 227 -11.47 26.20 -11.11
C LEU A 227 -12.74 25.58 -11.72
N ALA A 228 -13.09 24.35 -11.32
CA ALA A 228 -14.32 23.69 -11.75
C ALA A 228 -15.56 24.48 -11.33
N GLN A 229 -15.64 24.89 -10.06
CA GLN A 229 -16.71 25.75 -9.54
C GLN A 229 -16.84 27.04 -10.35
N LYS A 230 -15.73 27.75 -10.58
CA LYS A 230 -15.75 29.00 -11.37
C LYS A 230 -16.24 28.79 -12.79
N SER A 231 -15.84 27.69 -13.44
CA SER A 231 -16.33 27.35 -14.79
C SER A 231 -17.84 27.08 -14.80
N MET A 232 -18.35 26.43 -13.75
CA MET A 232 -19.78 26.16 -13.60
C MET A 232 -20.58 27.43 -13.34
N ASP A 233 -20.10 28.31 -12.48
CA ASP A 233 -20.76 29.58 -12.16
C ASP A 233 -20.90 30.48 -13.38
N ILE A 234 -19.83 30.58 -14.19
CA ILE A 234 -19.86 31.35 -15.45
C ILE A 234 -20.92 30.75 -16.39
N ARG A 235 -20.89 29.44 -16.60
CA ARG A 235 -21.82 28.77 -17.51
C ARG A 235 -23.26 28.83 -17.02
N LYS A 236 -23.48 28.70 -15.71
CA LYS A 236 -24.79 28.84 -15.08
C LYS A 236 -25.36 30.24 -15.33
N LYS A 237 -24.55 31.28 -15.15
CA LYS A 237 -24.96 32.65 -15.44
C LYS A 237 -25.37 32.83 -16.91
N GLU A 238 -24.61 32.31 -17.86
CA GLU A 238 -24.96 32.35 -19.28
C GLU A 238 -26.31 31.65 -19.56
N LEU A 239 -26.52 30.48 -18.97
CA LEU A 239 -27.74 29.69 -19.11
C LEU A 239 -28.96 30.41 -18.50
N ASP A 240 -28.81 31.03 -17.34
CA ASP A 240 -29.88 31.76 -16.65
C ASP A 240 -30.23 33.06 -17.41
N GLU A 241 -29.24 33.77 -17.97
CA GLU A 241 -29.45 34.93 -18.85
C GLU A 241 -30.17 34.54 -20.15
N ASP A 242 -29.77 33.43 -20.79
CA ASP A 242 -30.45 32.92 -21.98
C ASP A 242 -31.88 32.47 -21.65
N LYS A 243 -32.10 31.80 -20.50
CA LYS A 243 -33.44 31.40 -20.06
C LYS A 243 -34.39 32.58 -19.98
N ALA A 244 -33.96 33.68 -19.35
CA ALA A 244 -34.76 34.90 -19.27
C ALA A 244 -35.10 35.44 -20.66
N LYS A 245 -34.14 35.47 -21.59
CA LYS A 245 -34.36 35.89 -22.99
C LYS A 245 -35.33 34.98 -23.74
N GLN A 246 -35.22 33.66 -23.59
CA GLN A 246 -36.11 32.70 -24.24
C GLN A 246 -37.54 32.83 -23.72
N VAL A 247 -37.74 33.01 -22.41
CA VAL A 247 -39.08 33.23 -21.83
C VAL A 247 -39.70 34.51 -22.35
N ASP A 248 -38.97 35.62 -22.35
CA ASP A 248 -39.46 36.90 -22.88
C ASP A 248 -39.82 36.78 -24.37
N ARG A 249 -38.96 36.16 -25.18
CA ARG A 249 -39.21 35.95 -26.60
C ARG A 249 -40.40 35.01 -26.87
N LEU A 250 -40.60 33.99 -26.05
CA LEU A 250 -41.78 33.11 -26.15
C LEU A 250 -43.06 33.90 -25.88
N ASN A 251 -43.09 34.71 -24.83
CA ASN A 251 -44.24 35.56 -24.50
C ASN A 251 -44.52 36.57 -25.63
N GLN A 252 -43.49 37.25 -26.13
CA GLN A 252 -43.64 38.16 -27.28
C GLN A 252 -44.14 37.46 -28.53
N THR A 253 -43.74 36.20 -28.76
CA THR A 253 -44.24 35.40 -29.89
C THR A 253 -45.71 35.05 -29.70
N TRP A 254 -46.09 34.65 -28.49
CA TRP A 254 -47.47 34.36 -28.12
C TRP A 254 -48.38 35.59 -28.25
N ASP A 255 -47.89 36.76 -27.83
CA ASP A 255 -48.67 38.00 -27.82
C ASP A 255 -49.03 38.53 -29.21
N ARG A 256 -48.29 38.11 -30.25
CA ARG A 256 -48.58 38.48 -31.64
C ARG A 256 -49.81 37.79 -32.23
N PHE A 257 -50.28 36.70 -31.62
CA PHE A 257 -51.47 36.00 -32.08
C PHE A 257 -52.76 36.76 -31.74
N THR A 258 -53.76 36.61 -32.59
CA THR A 258 -55.13 37.07 -32.29
C THR A 258 -55.75 36.20 -31.19
N ASP A 259 -56.85 36.68 -30.58
CA ASP A 259 -57.55 35.92 -29.53
C ASP A 259 -58.08 34.56 -30.04
N GLU A 260 -58.52 34.51 -31.30
CA GLU A 260 -58.98 33.28 -31.97
C GLU A 260 -57.84 32.27 -32.14
N GLN A 261 -56.66 32.73 -32.57
CA GLN A 261 -55.45 31.91 -32.70
C GLN A 261 -54.97 31.41 -31.33
N LYS A 262 -55.00 32.28 -30.30
CA LYS A 262 -54.66 31.90 -28.92
C LYS A 262 -55.63 30.84 -28.38
N ALA A 263 -56.93 30.99 -28.62
CA ALA A 263 -57.93 30.01 -28.20
C ALA A 263 -57.69 28.64 -28.86
N GLN A 264 -57.28 28.61 -30.14
CA GLN A 264 -56.96 27.36 -30.84
C GLN A 264 -55.69 26.67 -30.29
N LEU A 265 -54.71 27.44 -29.83
CA LEU A 265 -53.42 26.91 -29.34
C LEU A 265 -53.33 26.73 -27.82
N GLN A 266 -54.32 27.19 -27.05
CA GLN A 266 -54.22 27.27 -25.58
C GLN A 266 -53.93 25.92 -24.92
N GLN A 267 -54.62 24.86 -25.34
CA GLN A 267 -54.41 23.51 -24.81
C GLN A 267 -53.02 22.98 -25.19
N ASP A 268 -52.65 23.04 -26.48
CA ASP A 268 -51.34 22.61 -26.97
C ASP A 268 -50.18 23.34 -26.28
N GLN A 269 -50.33 24.66 -26.05
CA GLN A 269 -49.32 25.44 -25.34
C GLN A 269 -49.18 25.03 -23.86
N SER A 270 -50.30 24.69 -23.21
CA SER A 270 -50.29 24.25 -21.80
C SER A 270 -49.66 22.86 -21.66
N GLU A 271 -50.07 21.91 -22.50
CA GLU A 271 -49.49 20.56 -22.55
C GLU A 271 -48.01 20.61 -22.91
N TRP A 272 -47.61 21.51 -23.80
CA TRP A 272 -46.21 21.71 -24.14
C TRP A 272 -45.36 22.19 -22.95
N PHE A 273 -45.86 23.11 -22.12
CA PHE A 273 -45.14 23.56 -20.93
C PHE A 273 -44.89 22.41 -19.95
N GLU A 274 -45.92 21.60 -19.67
CA GLU A 274 -45.81 20.42 -18.80
C GLU A 274 -44.81 19.42 -19.37
N LYS A 275 -44.94 19.09 -20.66
CA LYS A 275 -44.04 18.15 -21.33
C LYS A 275 -42.60 18.62 -21.29
N ARG A 276 -42.33 19.90 -21.58
CA ARG A 276 -40.98 20.48 -21.50
C ARG A 276 -40.39 20.29 -20.11
N ASP A 277 -41.13 20.66 -19.07
CA ASP A 277 -40.61 20.65 -17.70
C ASP A 277 -40.36 19.21 -17.21
N VAL A 278 -41.21 18.25 -17.58
CA VAL A 278 -41.00 16.82 -17.29
C VAL A 278 -39.79 16.27 -18.05
N ASP A 279 -39.72 16.48 -19.37
CA ASP A 279 -38.62 16.00 -20.20
C ASP A 279 -37.28 16.55 -19.70
N CYS A 280 -37.21 17.84 -19.37
CA CYS A 280 -35.98 18.46 -18.90
C CYS A 280 -35.57 17.99 -17.50
N LYS A 281 -36.51 17.66 -16.60
CA LYS A 281 -36.19 17.02 -15.32
C LYS A 281 -35.61 15.62 -15.49
N VAL A 282 -36.14 14.84 -16.43
CA VAL A 282 -35.63 13.50 -16.72
C VAL A 282 -34.25 13.56 -17.34
N ILE A 283 -34.04 14.45 -18.31
CA ILE A 283 -32.74 14.61 -18.98
C ILE A 283 -31.66 15.09 -18.00
N SER A 284 -31.98 16.02 -17.09
CA SER A 284 -30.99 16.57 -16.16
C SER A 284 -30.49 15.59 -15.11
N GLN A 285 -31.18 14.48 -14.88
CA GLN A 285 -30.75 13.40 -13.98
C GLN A 285 -29.62 12.54 -14.55
N LYS A 286 -29.26 12.68 -15.84
CA LYS A 286 -28.14 11.96 -16.43
C LYS A 286 -26.83 12.36 -15.73
N SER A 287 -26.10 11.37 -15.24
CA SER A 287 -24.77 11.62 -14.68
C SER A 287 -23.79 11.96 -15.81
N VAL A 288 -22.73 12.69 -15.49
CA VAL A 288 -21.69 13.04 -16.47
C VAL A 288 -21.05 11.78 -17.10
N GLY A 289 -20.93 10.70 -16.33
CA GLY A 289 -20.41 9.42 -16.82
C GLY A 289 -21.30 8.76 -17.89
N GLN A 290 -22.56 9.15 -18.01
CA GLN A 290 -23.49 8.67 -19.04
C GLN A 290 -23.47 9.52 -20.31
N LEU A 291 -22.77 10.66 -20.31
CA LEU A 291 -22.60 11.52 -21.47
C LEU A 291 -21.39 11.05 -22.29
N SER A 292 -21.53 11.03 -23.61
CA SER A 292 -20.38 10.89 -24.51
C SER A 292 -19.47 12.12 -24.40
N ASP A 293 -18.20 11.97 -24.78
CA ASP A 293 -17.24 13.08 -24.71
C ASP A 293 -17.60 14.26 -25.63
N SER A 294 -18.38 14.00 -26.69
CA SER A 294 -18.97 15.02 -27.55
C SER A 294 -20.15 15.76 -26.92
N GLU A 295 -20.87 15.12 -25.98
CA GLU A 295 -21.99 15.73 -25.26
C GLU A 295 -21.52 16.52 -24.03
N LYS A 296 -20.33 16.20 -23.49
CA LYS A 296 -19.78 16.89 -22.32
C LYS A 296 -19.37 18.32 -22.65
N GLU A 297 -19.97 19.27 -21.94
CA GLU A 297 -19.48 20.63 -21.89
C GLU A 297 -18.13 20.73 -21.17
N THR A 298 -17.39 21.81 -21.40
CA THR A 298 -16.03 22.00 -20.85
C THR A 298 -15.98 21.85 -19.33
N TYR A 299 -16.97 22.36 -18.60
CA TYR A 299 -17.02 22.24 -17.14
C TYR A 299 -17.25 20.78 -16.70
N GLN A 300 -18.04 20.01 -17.45
CA GLN A 300 -18.35 18.60 -17.15
C GLN A 300 -17.15 17.69 -17.33
N LYS A 301 -16.17 18.08 -18.15
CA LYS A 301 -14.90 17.34 -18.29
C LYS A 301 -14.05 17.36 -17.01
N GLN A 302 -14.39 18.21 -16.04
CA GLN A 302 -13.74 18.31 -14.74
C GLN A 302 -14.54 17.61 -13.62
N SER A 303 -15.48 16.71 -13.96
CA SER A 303 -16.36 16.08 -12.98
C SER A 303 -15.66 15.26 -11.90
N ASN A 304 -14.39 14.89 -12.11
CA ASN A 304 -13.60 14.17 -11.11
C ASN A 304 -13.30 15.00 -9.86
N TYR A 305 -13.43 16.34 -9.95
CA TYR A 305 -13.22 17.27 -8.85
C TYR A 305 -14.52 17.74 -8.21
N TRP A 306 -15.66 17.13 -8.55
CA TRP A 306 -16.95 17.55 -8.04
C TRP A 306 -17.27 16.85 -6.72
N ASP A 307 -17.77 17.63 -5.78
CA ASP A 307 -18.51 17.14 -4.64
C ASP A 307 -20.02 17.04 -4.97
N ASP A 308 -20.82 16.71 -3.96
CA ASP A 308 -22.27 16.62 -4.11
C ASP A 308 -22.92 17.96 -4.50
N ALA A 309 -22.36 19.09 -4.04
CA ALA A 309 -22.88 20.42 -4.33
C ALA A 309 -22.67 20.80 -5.80
N LEU A 310 -21.46 20.59 -6.32
CA LEU A 310 -21.13 20.75 -7.73
C LEU A 310 -21.96 19.81 -8.61
N SER A 311 -22.14 18.55 -8.17
CA SER A 311 -23.00 17.60 -8.88
C SER A 311 -24.45 18.07 -8.98
N ALA A 312 -25.01 18.61 -7.89
CA ALA A 312 -26.35 19.19 -7.88
C ALA A 312 -26.45 20.45 -8.76
N GLN A 313 -25.44 21.33 -8.73
CA GLN A 313 -25.39 22.50 -9.59
C GLN A 313 -25.36 22.11 -11.08
N ASN A 314 -24.62 21.07 -11.46
CA ASN A 314 -24.63 20.53 -12.83
C ASN A 314 -26.04 20.06 -13.22
N GLN A 315 -26.76 19.35 -12.35
CA GLN A 315 -28.13 18.92 -12.63
C GLN A 315 -29.06 20.13 -12.88
N GLU A 316 -28.94 21.20 -12.10
CA GLU A 316 -29.69 22.44 -12.33
C GLU A 316 -29.35 23.06 -13.70
N MET A 317 -28.06 23.14 -14.03
CA MET A 317 -27.59 23.68 -15.30
C MET A 317 -28.09 22.85 -16.49
N GLN A 318 -28.07 21.51 -16.40
CA GLN A 318 -28.61 20.62 -17.43
C GLN A 318 -30.12 20.82 -17.64
N TYR A 319 -30.87 21.03 -16.56
CA TYR A 319 -32.28 21.38 -16.65
C TYR A 319 -32.48 22.71 -17.41
N THR A 320 -31.75 23.76 -17.02
CA THR A 320 -31.84 25.07 -17.67
C THR A 320 -31.43 25.01 -19.15
N ASN A 321 -30.38 24.26 -19.49
CA ASN A 321 -29.96 24.07 -20.87
C ASN A 321 -31.06 23.42 -21.73
N CYS A 322 -31.65 22.32 -21.25
CA CYS A 322 -32.79 21.69 -21.91
C CYS A 322 -33.98 22.65 -22.03
N PHE A 323 -34.30 23.38 -20.97
CA PHE A 323 -35.40 24.35 -20.94
C PHE A 323 -35.23 25.40 -22.04
N ASN A 324 -34.03 25.96 -22.17
CA ASN A 324 -33.72 26.99 -23.15
C ASN A 324 -33.85 26.44 -24.57
N GLN A 325 -33.28 25.26 -24.84
CA GLN A 325 -33.36 24.61 -26.15
C GLN A 325 -34.81 24.35 -26.56
N ARG A 326 -35.60 23.72 -25.68
CA ARG A 326 -37.01 23.42 -25.96
C ARG A 326 -37.83 24.68 -26.19
N THR A 327 -37.57 25.72 -25.41
CA THR A 327 -38.26 27.01 -25.55
C THR A 327 -37.92 27.68 -26.89
N ALA A 328 -36.66 27.64 -27.32
CA ALA A 328 -36.26 28.12 -28.64
C ALA A 328 -36.93 27.33 -29.78
N GLU A 329 -36.98 25.99 -29.69
CA GLU A 329 -37.70 25.12 -30.64
C GLU A 329 -39.19 25.50 -30.72
N ARG A 330 -39.83 25.76 -29.57
CA ARG A 330 -41.24 26.16 -29.53
C ARG A 330 -41.50 27.53 -30.11
N ILE A 331 -40.61 28.51 -29.88
CA ILE A 331 -40.68 29.83 -30.53
C ILE A 331 -40.67 29.66 -32.05
N ILE A 332 -39.80 28.81 -32.59
CA ILE A 332 -39.74 28.54 -34.03
C ILE A 332 -41.06 27.91 -34.52
N TYR A 333 -41.59 26.92 -33.79
CA TYR A 333 -42.87 26.31 -34.12
C TYR A 333 -44.01 27.35 -34.18
N LEU A 334 -44.17 28.15 -33.12
CA LEU A 334 -45.24 29.14 -33.03
C LEU A 334 -45.14 30.19 -34.15
N ASN A 335 -43.93 30.64 -34.50
CA ASN A 335 -43.76 31.59 -35.60
C ASN A 335 -44.20 31.04 -36.97
N ASN A 336 -44.37 29.72 -37.13
CA ASN A 336 -44.73 29.09 -38.41
C ASN A 336 -46.10 28.42 -38.41
N VAL A 337 -46.80 28.33 -37.27
CA VAL A 337 -48.02 27.50 -37.13
C VAL A 337 -49.22 28.02 -37.94
N PHE A 338 -49.24 29.31 -38.29
CA PHE A 338 -50.28 29.95 -39.10
C PHE A 338 -49.76 30.62 -40.38
N ASN A 339 -48.50 30.37 -40.75
CA ASN A 339 -47.90 30.90 -41.98
C ASN A 339 -48.10 29.99 -43.19
#